data_AF-A0A353XZS5-F1
#
_entry.id   AF-A0A353XZS5-F1
#
_cell.length_a   1.000
_cell.length_b   1.000
_cell.length_c   1.000
_cell.angle_alpha   90.00
_cell.angle_beta   90.00
_cell.angle_gamma   90.00
#
_symmetry.space_group_name_H-M   'P 1'
#
loop_
_entity.id
_entity.type
_entity.pdbx_description
1 polymer ?
#
loop_
_entity_poly.entity_id
_entity_poly.type
_entity_poly.pdbx_seq_one_letter_code
_entity_poly.pdbx_strand_id
1 'polypeptide(L)'
;MLNSTFTGISCNWSSHCSAAVTPPRCCGKCWRRFLIAWTCNLSNAIKIGVSACLAGHRVRYDGKDQRNPLIEHELAPRFELVPICPEVGAGMAVPRHPIQIMQGRAGVRVCEVDHHAHDVTQQLRCYAQRVIAELGSELSGFVFKSRSPNCGIDDTPWFDEDGLQQLSVGAGLFAGMLMEQFPQLPVVDEWRLEQPQLCRDFIRRVREYGRE
;
A
#
# COMPACT_ATOMS: atom_id res chain seq x y z
N MET A 1 -13.97 33.60 -54.76
CA MET A 1 -13.50 32.42 -54.00
C MET A 1 -12.36 32.93 -53.12
N LEU A 2 -12.64 33.48 -51.93
CA LEU A 2 -12.74 32.78 -50.62
C LEU A 2 -11.47 31.95 -50.34
N ASN A 3 -10.74 32.07 -49.24
CA ASN A 3 -10.92 32.81 -47.99
C ASN A 3 -9.56 32.90 -47.28
N SER A 4 -9.39 33.96 -46.48
CA SER A 4 -8.30 34.13 -45.52
C SER A 4 -8.61 33.40 -44.21
N THR A 5 -7.55 32.80 -43.64
CA THR A 5 -7.24 32.58 -42.21
C THR A 5 -8.26 31.86 -41.32
N PHE A 6 -7.85 30.73 -40.74
CA PHE A 6 -7.85 30.54 -39.28
C PHE A 6 -6.83 29.49 -38.85
N THR A 7 -6.25 29.75 -37.69
CA THR A 7 -5.13 29.13 -36.98
C THR A 7 -5.34 27.67 -36.58
N GLY A 8 -4.27 26.86 -36.67
CA GLY A 8 -4.16 25.56 -36.02
C GLY A 8 -2.73 25.02 -36.09
N ILE A 9 -1.92 25.28 -35.06
CA ILE A 9 -0.59 24.67 -34.89
C ILE A 9 -0.77 23.45 -33.99
N SER A 10 -0.63 22.27 -34.59
CA SER A 10 -0.36 21.01 -33.90
C SER A 10 1.15 20.92 -33.63
N CYS A 11 1.55 20.64 -32.40
CA CYS A 11 2.94 20.34 -32.06
C CYS A 11 3.12 18.83 -31.90
N ASN A 12 3.93 18.28 -32.80
CA ASN A 12 4.38 16.90 -32.87
C ASN A 12 5.51 16.64 -31.86
N TRP A 13 5.54 15.44 -31.29
CA TRP A 13 6.58 14.96 -30.37
C TRP A 13 7.83 14.47 -31.11
N SER A 14 8.94 14.35 -30.36
CA SER A 14 10.33 13.97 -30.74
C SER A 14 11.23 15.20 -30.97
N SER A 15 12.39 15.40 -30.35
CA SER A 15 13.37 14.45 -29.80
C SER A 15 14.37 15.17 -28.86
N HIS A 16 15.06 14.37 -28.04
CA HIS A 16 16.36 14.60 -27.37
C HIS A 16 16.42 15.27 -25.97
N CYS A 17 16.70 14.39 -25.00
CA CYS A 17 17.26 14.69 -23.69
C CYS A 17 18.75 15.08 -23.80
N SER A 18 19.16 16.11 -23.05
CA SER A 18 20.49 16.16 -22.45
C SER A 18 20.39 16.62 -21.01
N ALA A 19 21.16 15.96 -20.17
CA ALA A 19 21.10 15.96 -18.71
C ALA A 19 21.62 17.26 -18.09
N ALA A 20 20.91 17.74 -17.07
CA ALA A 20 21.49 18.48 -15.96
C ALA A 20 20.71 18.14 -14.69
N VAL A 21 21.44 17.59 -13.72
CA VAL A 21 20.96 17.06 -12.44
C VAL A 21 20.50 18.20 -11.53
N THR A 22 19.22 18.16 -11.15
CA THR A 22 18.70 18.72 -9.89
C THR A 22 17.55 17.82 -9.41
N PRO A 23 17.45 17.50 -8.11
CA PRO A 23 16.37 16.66 -7.61
C PRO A 23 15.04 17.42 -7.78
N PRO A 24 13.99 16.82 -8.40
CA PRO A 24 12.72 17.49 -8.46
C PRO A 24 12.14 17.55 -7.05
N ARG A 25 11.90 18.77 -6.58
CA ARG A 25 11.04 19.04 -5.42
C ARG A 25 9.73 18.31 -5.65
N CYS A 26 9.44 17.31 -4.81
CA CYS A 26 8.20 16.56 -4.82
C CYS A 26 7.01 17.49 -4.55
N CYS A 27 6.43 18.04 -5.62
CA CYS A 27 5.18 18.79 -5.57
C CYS A 27 4.02 17.79 -5.35
N GLY A 28 3.46 17.79 -4.15
CA GLY A 28 2.43 16.87 -3.67
C GLY A 28 1.04 17.06 -4.28
N LYS A 29 0.90 17.06 -5.62
CA LYS A 29 -0.41 17.28 -6.27
C LYS A 29 -0.82 16.29 -7.36
N CYS A 30 -0.07 15.22 -7.65
CA CYS A 30 -0.39 14.32 -8.78
C CYS A 30 -0.99 12.94 -8.44
N TRP A 31 -1.18 12.55 -7.18
CA TRP A 31 -1.65 11.19 -6.86
C TRP A 31 -3.19 11.01 -6.88
N ARG A 32 -3.98 12.09 -6.88
CA ARG A 32 -5.46 12.01 -6.81
C ARG A 32 -6.16 11.42 -8.04
N ARG A 33 -5.45 10.94 -9.07
CA ARG A 33 -6.05 10.62 -10.38
C ARG A 33 -6.14 9.12 -10.72
N PHE A 34 -6.01 8.23 -9.74
CA PHE A 34 -6.22 6.78 -9.91
C PHE A 34 -7.25 6.17 -8.94
N LEU A 35 -8.27 6.93 -8.54
CA LEU A 35 -9.29 6.51 -7.55
C LEU A 35 -10.74 6.78 -7.98
N ILE A 36 -11.09 6.69 -9.27
CA ILE A 36 -12.48 6.98 -9.70
C ILE A 36 -13.07 5.82 -10.49
N ALA A 37 -13.68 4.90 -9.74
CA ALA A 37 -15.02 4.36 -10.00
C ALA A 37 -15.40 3.54 -8.75
N TRP A 38 -16.61 3.76 -8.21
CA TRP A 38 -17.15 3.27 -6.93
C TRP A 38 -16.98 4.19 -5.72
N THR A 39 -17.44 5.44 -5.85
CA THR A 39 -17.85 6.25 -4.68
C THR A 39 -19.33 6.57 -4.81
N CYS A 40 -20.19 5.84 -4.11
CA CYS A 40 -21.46 6.41 -3.69
C CYS A 40 -21.15 7.44 -2.60
N ASN A 41 -21.52 8.68 -2.88
CA ASN A 41 -21.24 9.87 -2.09
C ASN A 41 -21.85 9.75 -0.68
N LEU A 42 -21.00 9.57 0.34
CA LEU A 42 -21.36 9.73 1.75
C LEU A 42 -20.22 10.49 2.43
N SER A 43 -20.40 11.79 2.64
CA SER A 43 -19.45 12.68 3.31
C SER A 43 -19.26 12.40 4.82
N ASN A 44 -19.63 11.19 5.28
CA ASN A 44 -19.49 10.63 6.63
C ASN A 44 -19.22 9.11 6.59
N ALA A 45 -18.74 8.57 5.46
CA ALA A 45 -18.46 7.13 5.35
C ALA A 45 -17.23 6.75 6.18
N ILE A 46 -17.37 5.72 7.01
CA ILE A 46 -16.24 5.11 7.73
C ILE A 46 -15.31 4.47 6.68
N LYS A 47 -14.04 4.88 6.69
CA LYS A 47 -13.02 4.38 5.76
C LYS A 47 -12.21 3.26 6.39
N ILE A 48 -11.88 2.24 5.61
CA ILE A 48 -10.90 1.22 6.01
C ILE A 48 -9.84 1.06 4.95
N GLY A 49 -8.58 0.95 5.39
CA GLY A 49 -7.48 0.60 4.52
C GLY A 49 -7.54 -0.88 4.16
N VAL A 50 -7.20 -1.21 2.93
CA VAL A 50 -7.14 -2.61 2.49
C VAL A 50 -5.87 -2.81 1.66
N SER A 51 -5.13 -3.88 1.91
CA SER A 51 -4.01 -4.26 1.04
C SER A 51 -4.53 -4.41 -0.39
N ALA A 52 -4.05 -3.60 -1.33
CA ALA A 52 -4.69 -3.43 -2.64
C ALA A 52 -4.78 -4.74 -3.45
N CYS A 53 -3.86 -5.69 -3.24
CA CYS A 53 -3.94 -7.02 -3.84
C CYS A 53 -5.21 -7.79 -3.40
N LEU A 54 -5.64 -7.63 -2.14
CA LEU A 54 -6.85 -8.25 -1.62
C LEU A 54 -8.12 -7.60 -2.17
N ALA A 55 -8.05 -6.33 -2.58
CA ALA A 55 -9.11 -5.61 -3.28
C ALA A 55 -9.13 -5.89 -4.80
N GLY A 56 -8.29 -6.83 -5.30
CA GLY A 56 -8.28 -7.25 -6.70
C GLY A 56 -7.36 -6.43 -7.62
N HIS A 57 -6.54 -5.53 -7.07
CA HIS A 57 -5.53 -4.85 -7.88
C HIS A 57 -4.34 -5.78 -8.16
N ARG A 58 -3.90 -5.83 -9.42
CA ARG A 58 -2.74 -6.60 -9.86
C ARG A 58 -1.43 -5.91 -9.49
N VAL A 59 -1.08 -5.93 -8.20
CA VAL A 59 0.05 -5.19 -7.62
C VAL A 59 1.07 -6.08 -6.91
N ARG A 60 0.83 -7.40 -6.86
CA ARG A 60 1.77 -8.34 -6.26
C ARG A 60 3.07 -8.37 -7.07
N TYR A 61 4.13 -8.88 -6.43
CA TYR A 61 5.44 -9.01 -7.05
C TYR A 61 5.42 -9.85 -8.35
N ASP A 62 4.52 -10.83 -8.44
CA ASP A 62 4.30 -11.70 -9.59
C ASP A 62 3.32 -11.11 -10.64
N GLY A 63 2.90 -9.86 -10.47
CA GLY A 63 1.97 -9.19 -11.38
C GLY A 63 0.51 -9.62 -11.22
N LYS A 64 0.19 -10.40 -10.19
CA LYS A 64 -1.18 -10.88 -9.91
C LYS A 64 -1.84 -10.07 -8.80
N ASP A 65 -3.11 -10.37 -8.56
CA ASP A 65 -3.84 -9.98 -7.37
C ASP A 65 -3.98 -11.15 -6.40
N GLN A 66 -4.68 -10.91 -5.30
CA GLN A 66 -5.14 -11.95 -4.39
C GLN A 66 -6.53 -11.56 -3.89
N ARG A 67 -7.45 -11.29 -4.83
CA ARG A 67 -8.80 -10.83 -4.51
C ARG A 67 -9.44 -11.72 -3.44
N ASN A 68 -9.90 -11.10 -2.35
CA ASN A 68 -10.63 -11.79 -1.30
C ASN A 68 -12.13 -11.44 -1.40
N PRO A 69 -13.01 -12.43 -1.69
CA PRO A 69 -14.45 -12.19 -1.81
C PRO A 69 -15.10 -11.61 -0.54
N LEU A 70 -14.57 -11.89 0.66
CA LEU A 70 -15.12 -11.34 1.91
C LEU A 70 -14.93 -9.84 1.99
N ILE A 71 -13.88 -9.28 1.42
CA ILE A 71 -13.69 -7.83 1.40
C ILE A 71 -14.80 -7.17 0.57
N GLU A 72 -15.15 -7.77 -0.56
CA GLU A 72 -16.19 -7.28 -1.46
C GLU A 72 -17.61 -7.50 -0.91
N HIS A 73 -17.87 -8.67 -0.32
CA HIS A 73 -19.22 -9.04 0.12
C HIS A 73 -19.52 -8.58 1.56
N GLU A 74 -18.52 -8.54 2.44
CA GLU A 74 -18.69 -8.15 3.84
C GLU A 74 -18.27 -6.71 4.10
N LEU A 75 -17.18 -6.22 3.52
CA LEU A 75 -16.64 -4.92 3.92
C LEU A 75 -17.10 -3.77 3.01
N ALA A 76 -17.03 -3.94 1.69
CA ALA A 76 -17.41 -2.91 0.72
C ALA A 76 -18.85 -2.37 0.87
N PRO A 77 -19.87 -3.18 1.24
CA PRO A 77 -21.22 -2.67 1.46
C PRO A 77 -21.37 -1.84 2.75
N ARG A 78 -20.38 -1.90 3.65
CA ARG A 78 -20.44 -1.32 4.99
C ARG A 78 -19.50 -0.13 5.17
N PHE A 79 -18.41 -0.06 4.40
CA PHE A 79 -17.32 0.89 4.57
C PHE A 79 -16.78 1.38 3.23
N GLU A 80 -16.18 2.57 3.22
CA GLU A 80 -15.37 3.03 2.09
C GLU A 80 -14.02 2.31 2.13
N LEU A 81 -13.70 1.57 1.05
CA LEU A 81 -12.44 0.84 0.95
C LEU A 81 -11.34 1.73 0.35
N VAL A 82 -10.23 1.87 1.06
CA VAL A 82 -9.04 2.60 0.61
C VAL A 82 -7.94 1.59 0.25
N PRO A 83 -7.81 1.19 -1.03
CA PRO A 83 -6.80 0.23 -1.44
C PRO A 83 -5.39 0.84 -1.36
N ILE A 84 -4.49 0.19 -0.63
CA ILE A 84 -3.11 0.64 -0.43
C ILE A 84 -2.16 -0.52 -0.77
N CYS A 85 -1.22 -0.27 -1.67
CA CYS A 85 -0.06 -1.14 -1.89
C CYS A 85 1.20 -0.35 -1.52
N PRO A 86 1.81 -0.63 -0.35
CA PRO A 86 3.00 0.08 0.07
C PRO A 86 4.19 -0.07 -0.88
N GLU A 87 4.36 -1.22 -1.53
CA GLU A 87 5.48 -1.42 -2.48
C GLU A 87 5.33 -0.56 -3.74
N VAL A 88 4.18 -0.64 -4.41
CA VAL A 88 3.90 0.15 -5.63
C VAL A 88 3.85 1.63 -5.31
N GLY A 89 3.23 1.97 -4.16
CA GLY A 89 3.17 3.33 -3.66
C GLY A 89 4.56 3.94 -3.45
N ALA A 90 5.50 3.13 -2.98
CA ALA A 90 6.90 3.52 -2.81
C ALA A 90 7.67 3.61 -4.14
N GLY A 91 7.08 3.21 -5.26
CA GLY A 91 7.67 3.29 -6.60
C GLY A 91 8.27 1.98 -7.12
N MET A 92 8.02 0.85 -6.46
CA MET A 92 8.46 -0.45 -6.99
C MET A 92 7.63 -0.87 -8.20
N ALA A 93 8.25 -1.59 -9.13
CA ALA A 93 7.61 -2.09 -10.34
C ALA A 93 6.59 -3.22 -10.07
N VAL A 94 5.80 -3.52 -11.10
CA VAL A 94 4.94 -4.70 -11.17
C VAL A 94 5.10 -5.32 -12.56
N PRO A 95 5.63 -6.56 -12.68
CA PRO A 95 6.20 -7.40 -11.62
C PRO A 95 7.51 -6.83 -11.05
N ARG A 96 7.98 -7.39 -9.92
CA ARG A 96 9.24 -7.05 -9.23
C ARG A 96 9.84 -8.28 -8.57
N HIS A 97 11.11 -8.21 -8.18
CA HIS A 97 11.72 -9.25 -7.35
C HIS A 97 11.03 -9.34 -5.98
N PRO A 98 10.88 -10.55 -5.42
CA PRO A 98 10.44 -10.71 -4.04
C PRO A 98 11.40 -9.99 -3.09
N ILE A 99 10.85 -9.43 -2.02
CA ILE A 99 11.61 -8.80 -0.94
C ILE A 99 11.38 -9.57 0.36
N GLN A 100 12.31 -9.45 1.30
CA GLN A 100 12.21 -10.06 2.62
C GLN A 100 12.75 -9.12 3.70
N ILE A 101 12.26 -9.30 4.93
CA ILE A 101 12.79 -8.61 6.10
C ILE A 101 14.04 -9.33 6.59
N MET A 102 15.12 -8.58 6.76
CA MET A 102 16.40 -9.06 7.28
C MET A 102 16.73 -8.29 8.56
N GLN A 103 17.16 -9.02 9.59
CA GLN A 103 17.56 -8.47 10.87
C GLN A 103 19.06 -8.66 11.06
N GLY A 104 19.82 -7.57 10.89
CA GLY A 104 21.26 -7.52 11.12
C GLY A 104 21.63 -6.68 12.32
N ARG A 105 22.94 -6.56 12.59
CA ARG A 105 23.45 -5.74 13.71
C ARG A 105 23.11 -4.25 13.57
N ALA A 106 23.00 -3.78 12.33
CA ALA A 106 22.61 -2.40 12.01
C ALA A 106 21.09 -2.15 12.10
N GLY A 107 20.30 -3.17 12.43
CA GLY A 107 18.85 -3.10 12.55
C GLY A 107 18.10 -3.84 11.44
N VAL A 108 16.84 -3.46 11.25
CA VAL A 108 15.91 -4.10 10.31
C VAL A 108 16.04 -3.48 8.92
N ARG A 109 16.28 -4.34 7.92
CA ARG A 109 16.32 -4.02 6.49
C ARG A 109 15.25 -4.79 5.72
N VAL A 110 14.87 -4.27 4.57
CA VAL A 110 14.02 -4.92 3.57
C VAL A 110 14.79 -4.97 2.27
N CYS A 111 15.11 -6.18 1.80
CA CYS A 111 15.98 -6.38 0.63
C CYS A 111 15.37 -7.39 -0.34
N GLU A 112 15.78 -7.34 -1.60
CA GLU A 112 15.40 -8.36 -2.60
C GLU A 112 16.02 -9.72 -2.25
N VAL A 113 15.22 -10.78 -2.32
CA VAL A 113 15.60 -12.15 -1.89
C VAL A 113 16.82 -12.68 -2.65
N ASP A 114 16.89 -12.44 -3.96
CA ASP A 114 18.00 -12.93 -4.80
C ASP A 114 19.18 -11.95 -4.87
N HIS A 115 19.02 -10.75 -4.30
CA HIS A 115 20.01 -9.69 -4.39
C HIS A 115 19.98 -8.78 -3.15
N HIS A 116 20.45 -9.30 -2.01
CA HIS A 116 20.42 -8.58 -0.72
C HIS A 116 21.15 -7.23 -0.72
N ALA A 117 22.02 -6.97 -1.71
CA ALA A 117 22.65 -5.66 -1.92
C ALA A 117 21.63 -4.57 -2.32
N HIS A 118 20.49 -4.96 -2.91
CA HIS A 118 19.40 -4.05 -3.24
C HIS A 118 18.49 -3.86 -2.03
N ASP A 119 18.82 -2.85 -1.23
CA ASP A 119 18.09 -2.45 -0.03
C ASP A 119 17.00 -1.41 -0.40
N VAL A 120 15.74 -1.78 -0.18
CA VAL A 120 14.57 -0.92 -0.45
C VAL A 120 13.96 -0.33 0.81
N THR A 121 14.60 -0.49 1.97
CA THR A 121 14.10 -0.09 3.29
C THR A 121 13.70 1.37 3.32
N GLN A 122 14.60 2.27 2.89
CA GLN A 122 14.37 3.70 2.99
C GLN A 122 13.23 4.16 2.07
N GLN A 123 13.16 3.59 0.87
CA GLN A 123 12.08 3.86 -0.09
C GLN A 123 10.72 3.50 0.50
N LEU A 124 10.60 2.31 1.12
CA LEU A 124 9.36 1.86 1.76
C LEU A 124 9.03 2.68 3.02
N ARG A 125 10.01 3.00 3.87
CA ARG A 125 9.82 3.83 5.07
C ARG A 125 9.31 5.22 4.72
N CYS A 126 9.91 5.89 3.73
CA CYS A 126 9.48 7.22 3.30
C CYS A 126 8.04 7.21 2.79
N TYR A 127 7.66 6.18 2.02
CA TYR A 127 6.27 6.03 1.59
C TYR A 127 5.32 5.80 2.77
N ALA A 128 5.67 4.87 3.67
CA ALA A 128 4.87 4.54 4.84
C ALA A 128 4.63 5.79 5.70
N GLN A 129 5.68 6.53 6.05
CA GLN A 129 5.58 7.78 6.81
C GLN A 129 4.61 8.77 6.17
N ARG A 130 4.73 8.98 4.85
CA ARG A 130 3.85 9.91 4.13
C ARG A 130 2.39 9.45 4.18
N VAL A 131 2.12 8.19 3.82
CA VAL A 131 0.76 7.66 3.75
C VAL A 131 0.11 7.59 5.13
N ILE A 132 0.85 7.19 6.15
CA ILE A 132 0.36 7.14 7.52
C ILE A 132 0.06 8.56 8.03
N ALA A 133 0.90 9.56 7.71
CA ALA A 133 0.64 10.94 8.08
C ALA A 133 -0.55 11.57 7.32
N GLU A 134 -0.74 11.22 6.05
CA GLU A 134 -1.81 11.77 5.21
C GLU A 134 -3.16 11.09 5.44
N LEU A 135 -3.19 9.77 5.61
CA LEU A 135 -4.42 8.98 5.63
C LEU A 135 -4.68 8.27 6.95
N GLY A 136 -3.67 8.09 7.80
CA GLY A 136 -3.79 7.24 9.00
C GLY A 136 -4.93 7.66 9.93
N SER A 137 -5.11 8.98 10.14
CA SER A 137 -6.19 9.52 10.96
C SER A 137 -7.57 9.48 10.29
N GLU A 138 -7.64 9.22 8.98
CA GLU A 138 -8.90 9.05 8.26
C GLU A 138 -9.38 7.59 8.27
N LEU A 139 -8.51 6.63 8.62
CA LEU A 139 -8.85 5.21 8.64
C LEU A 139 -9.45 4.81 9.98
N SER A 140 -10.50 3.99 9.92
CA SER A 140 -11.11 3.36 11.10
C SER A 140 -10.80 1.87 11.22
N GLY A 141 -10.00 1.34 10.30
CA GLY A 141 -9.41 0.00 10.39
C GLY A 141 -8.56 -0.33 9.17
N PHE A 142 -7.87 -1.46 9.22
CA PHE A 142 -7.05 -1.93 8.12
C PHE A 142 -7.13 -3.45 7.93
N VAL A 143 -7.30 -3.90 6.67
CA VAL A 143 -7.19 -5.32 6.27
C VAL A 143 -5.86 -5.55 5.57
N PHE A 144 -4.99 -6.29 6.25
CA PHE A 144 -3.62 -6.56 5.82
C PHE A 144 -3.49 -7.85 5.04
N LYS A 145 -2.49 -7.91 4.15
CA LYS A 145 -2.06 -9.14 3.50
C LYS A 145 -1.05 -9.86 4.39
N SER A 146 -1.43 -11.04 4.87
CA SER A 146 -0.64 -11.96 5.68
C SER A 146 0.72 -12.30 5.07
N ARG A 147 1.71 -12.58 5.93
CA ARG A 147 3.11 -12.95 5.59
C ARG A 147 3.83 -11.97 4.66
N SER A 148 3.27 -10.79 4.40
CA SER A 148 3.90 -9.82 3.51
C SER A 148 5.03 -9.10 4.25
N PRO A 149 6.23 -8.99 3.65
CA PRO A 149 7.37 -8.23 4.20
C PRO A 149 7.03 -6.77 4.52
N ASN A 150 5.97 -6.23 3.93
CA ASN A 150 5.51 -4.87 4.20
C ASN A 150 4.18 -4.81 4.95
N CYS A 151 3.24 -5.71 4.62
CA CYS A 151 1.87 -5.65 5.11
C CYS A 151 1.50 -6.68 6.19
N GLY A 152 2.32 -7.70 6.50
CA GLY A 152 1.93 -8.69 7.49
C GLY A 152 1.81 -8.09 8.90
N ILE A 153 0.87 -8.58 9.71
CA ILE A 153 0.60 -7.99 11.05
C ILE A 153 1.61 -8.52 12.07
N ASP A 154 1.76 -9.85 12.13
CA ASP A 154 2.55 -10.55 13.16
C ASP A 154 3.08 -11.90 12.66
N ASP A 155 2.98 -12.15 11.36
CA ASP A 155 3.23 -13.44 10.72
C ASP A 155 4.27 -13.36 9.60
N THR A 156 4.96 -12.22 9.49
CA THR A 156 6.00 -11.99 8.48
C THR A 156 7.30 -12.65 8.90
N PRO A 157 7.88 -13.56 8.11
CA PRO A 157 9.19 -14.13 8.40
C PRO A 157 10.29 -13.06 8.42
N TRP A 158 11.09 -13.04 9.49
CA TRP A 158 12.28 -12.21 9.59
C TRP A 158 13.51 -13.13 9.49
N PHE A 159 14.43 -12.77 8.62
CA PHE A 159 15.64 -13.54 8.34
C PHE A 159 16.86 -12.91 8.99
N ASP A 160 17.95 -13.66 9.09
CA ASP A 160 19.25 -13.17 9.52
C ASP A 160 19.86 -12.17 8.53
N GLU A 161 21.05 -11.66 8.88
CA GLU A 161 21.78 -10.66 8.08
C GLU A 161 22.21 -11.20 6.70
N ASP A 162 22.35 -12.52 6.57
CA ASP A 162 22.66 -13.19 5.31
C ASP A 162 21.41 -13.55 4.50
N GLY A 163 20.22 -13.47 5.12
CA GLY A 163 18.92 -13.75 4.51
C GLY A 163 18.66 -15.24 4.27
N LEU A 164 19.41 -16.11 4.97
CA LEU A 164 19.42 -17.56 4.77
C LEU A 164 18.59 -18.30 5.83
N GLN A 165 18.63 -17.82 7.07
CA GLN A 165 17.92 -18.46 8.18
C GLN A 165 16.78 -17.58 8.67
N GLN A 166 15.58 -18.15 8.76
CA GLN A 166 14.48 -17.49 9.47
C GLN A 166 14.78 -17.45 10.97
N LEU A 167 14.83 -16.26 11.54
CA LEU A 167 15.06 -16.02 12.96
C LEU A 167 13.77 -15.99 13.76
N SER A 168 12.73 -15.35 13.21
CA SER A 168 11.47 -15.11 13.91
C SER A 168 10.32 -14.82 12.94
N VAL A 169 9.16 -14.49 13.50
CA VAL A 169 8.05 -13.86 12.80
C VAL A 169 7.71 -12.54 13.48
N GLY A 170 7.27 -11.56 12.70
CA GLY A 170 6.90 -10.25 13.21
C GLY A 170 6.03 -9.46 12.24
N ALA A 171 5.89 -8.17 12.50
CA ALA A 171 5.19 -7.27 11.61
C ALA A 171 6.00 -7.00 10.34
N GLY A 172 5.29 -6.78 9.23
CA GLY A 172 5.81 -6.14 8.04
C GLY A 172 6.15 -4.67 8.31
N LEU A 173 7.01 -4.08 7.48
CA LEU A 173 7.50 -2.72 7.71
C LEU A 173 6.36 -1.67 7.80
N PHE A 174 5.48 -1.59 6.80
CA PHE A 174 4.36 -0.65 6.80
C PHE A 174 3.34 -0.97 7.89
N ALA A 175 2.98 -2.24 8.08
CA ALA A 175 2.03 -2.66 9.09
C ALA A 175 2.52 -2.31 10.50
N GLY A 176 3.79 -2.59 10.80
CA GLY A 176 4.43 -2.23 12.07
C GLY A 176 4.39 -0.73 12.32
N MET A 177 4.77 0.08 11.33
CA MET A 177 4.73 1.54 11.45
C MET A 177 3.31 2.08 11.66
N LEU A 178 2.30 1.53 10.97
CA LEU A 178 0.91 1.95 11.15
C LEU A 178 0.40 1.62 12.55
N MET A 179 0.66 0.40 13.03
CA MET A 179 0.22 -0.04 14.37
C MET A 179 0.95 0.70 15.49
N GLU A 180 2.22 1.06 15.29
CA GLU A 180 2.96 1.88 16.26
C GLU A 180 2.37 3.28 16.37
N GLN A 181 2.02 3.91 15.23
CA GLN A 181 1.45 5.26 15.22
C GLN A 181 -0.03 5.29 15.65
N PHE A 182 -0.80 4.24 15.35
CA PHE A 182 -2.22 4.12 15.66
C PHE A 182 -2.52 2.82 16.42
N PRO A 183 -2.09 2.68 17.69
CA PRO A 183 -2.17 1.41 18.44
C PRO A 183 -3.58 0.92 18.74
N GLN A 184 -4.59 1.79 18.65
CA GLN A 184 -5.99 1.44 18.85
C GLN A 184 -6.72 1.12 17.54
N LEU A 185 -6.10 1.36 16.39
CA LEU A 185 -6.69 1.10 15.08
C LEU A 185 -7.02 -0.39 14.95
N PRO A 186 -8.27 -0.76 14.65
CA PRO A 186 -8.62 -2.15 14.37
C PRO A 186 -7.88 -2.66 13.14
N VAL A 187 -7.10 -3.74 13.30
CA VAL A 187 -6.39 -4.39 12.19
C VAL A 187 -6.71 -5.88 12.14
N VAL A 188 -6.74 -6.44 10.94
CA VAL A 188 -6.98 -7.87 10.70
C VAL A 188 -6.28 -8.30 9.42
N ASP A 189 -5.81 -9.54 9.33
CA ASP A 189 -5.32 -10.11 8.07
C ASP A 189 -6.41 -10.91 7.36
N GLU A 190 -6.17 -11.30 6.11
CA GLU A 190 -7.18 -12.00 5.33
C GLU A 190 -7.57 -13.39 5.88
N TRP A 191 -6.70 -14.07 6.62
CA TRP A 191 -7.00 -15.39 7.19
C TRP A 191 -7.84 -15.29 8.45
N ARG A 192 -7.54 -14.31 9.30
CA ARG A 192 -8.38 -13.97 10.46
C ARG A 192 -9.75 -13.50 9.99
N LEU A 193 -9.81 -12.75 8.89
CA LEU A 193 -11.07 -12.29 8.30
C LEU A 193 -11.97 -13.44 7.80
N GLU A 194 -11.39 -14.58 7.40
CA GLU A 194 -12.16 -15.78 7.00
C GLU A 194 -12.93 -16.43 8.16
N GLN A 195 -12.54 -16.16 9.40
CA GLN A 195 -13.22 -16.68 10.59
C GLN A 195 -14.46 -15.81 10.90
N PRO A 196 -15.69 -16.36 10.89
CA PRO A 196 -16.90 -15.54 11.02
C PRO A 196 -16.98 -14.72 12.32
N GLN A 197 -16.41 -15.22 13.42
CA GLN A 197 -16.37 -14.50 14.70
C GLN A 197 -15.42 -13.30 14.61
N LEU A 198 -14.19 -13.51 14.15
CA LEU A 198 -13.20 -12.45 14.00
C LEU A 198 -13.63 -11.39 12.98
N CYS A 199 -14.30 -11.78 11.89
CA CYS A 199 -14.87 -10.84 10.93
C CYS A 199 -15.93 -9.94 11.59
N ARG A 200 -16.86 -10.51 12.35
CA ARG A 200 -17.87 -9.73 13.09
C ARG A 200 -17.23 -8.79 14.11
N ASP A 201 -16.23 -9.27 14.84
CA ASP A 201 -15.52 -8.48 15.83
C ASP A 201 -14.74 -7.32 15.20
N PHE A 202 -14.08 -7.56 14.07
CA PHE A 202 -13.42 -6.51 13.29
C PHE A 202 -14.42 -5.45 12.83
N ILE A 203 -15.53 -5.84 12.20
CA ILE A 203 -16.58 -4.92 11.74
C ILE A 203 -17.14 -4.08 12.91
N ARG A 204 -17.36 -4.71 14.07
CA ARG A 204 -17.83 -4.02 15.28
C ARG A 204 -16.81 -2.97 15.73
N ARG A 205 -15.54 -3.36 15.88
CA ARG A 205 -14.46 -2.46 16.32
C ARG A 205 -14.22 -1.30 15.36
N VAL A 206 -14.30 -1.54 14.04
CA VAL A 206 -14.20 -0.48 13.02
C VAL A 206 -15.30 0.57 13.20
N ARG A 207 -16.53 0.13 13.49
CA ARG A 207 -17.67 1.03 13.72
C ARG A 207 -17.56 1.80 15.02
N GLU A 208 -16.99 1.19 16.05
CA GLU A 208 -16.74 1.86 17.33
C GLU A 208 -15.66 2.94 17.16
N TYR A 209 -14.52 2.57 16.57
CA TYR A 209 -13.40 3.48 16.33
C TYR A 209 -13.78 4.64 15.40
N GLY A 210 -14.52 4.40 14.31
CA GLY A 210 -14.88 5.44 13.34
C GLY A 210 -15.96 6.43 13.80
N ARG A 211 -16.48 6.30 15.03
CA ARG A 211 -17.44 7.24 15.64
C ARG A 211 -16.79 8.20 16.64
N GLU A 212 -15.55 7.94 17.03
CA GLU A 212 -14.74 8.77 17.92
C GLU A 212 -14.13 9.95 17.16
#